data_AF-A0A7C6HJH4-F1
#
_entry.id   AF-A0A7C6HJH4-F1
#
_cell.length_a   1.000
_cell.length_b   1.000
_cell.length_c   1.000
_cell.angle_alpha   90.00
_cell.angle_beta   90.00
_cell.angle_gamma   90.00
#
_symmetry.space_group_name_H-M   'P 1'
#
loop_
_entity.id
_entity.type
_entity.pdbx_description
1 polymer ?
#
loop_
_entity_poly.entity_id
_entity_poly.type
_entity_poly.pdbx_seq_one_letter_code
_entity_poly.pdbx_strand_id
1 'polypeptide(L)' 'LPHCQNAREVCLVGASTPLSPEIFEKYNVSLLAGSVVTDPDLALQIVSQGGGTGALKPAMDHVLQRI' A
#
# COMPACT_ATOMS: atom_id res chain seq x y z
N LEU A 1 -8.75 8.77 12.92
CA LEU A 1 -8.99 7.32 13.18
C LEU A 1 -9.67 7.15 14.55
N PRO A 2 -10.94 7.60 14.70
CA PRO A 2 -11.59 7.68 16.01
C PRO A 2 -11.86 6.32 16.66
N HIS A 3 -11.98 5.25 15.88
CA HIS A 3 -12.23 3.89 16.38
C HIS A 3 -10.94 3.09 16.66
N CYS A 4 -9.76 3.67 16.42
CA CYS A 4 -8.46 2.99 16.57
C CYS A 4 -7.59 3.63 17.66
N GLN A 5 -8.17 4.42 18.57
CA GLN A 5 -7.41 5.20 19.56
C GLN A 5 -6.58 4.33 20.51
N ASN A 6 -7.07 3.14 20.85
CA ASN A 6 -6.39 2.18 21.75
C ASN A 6 -5.73 1.02 20.98
N ALA A 7 -5.64 1.10 19.65
CA ALA A 7 -4.98 0.07 18.87
C ALA A 7 -3.46 0.15 19.08
N ARG A 8 -2.81 -0.98 19.35
CA ARG A 8 -1.35 -1.06 19.51
C ARG A 8 -0.60 -0.76 18.20
N GLU A 9 -1.19 -1.15 17.08
CA GLU A 9 -0.66 -0.95 15.73
C GLU A 9 -1.84 -0.60 14.82
N VAL A 10 -1.64 0.34 13.91
CA VAL A 10 -2.60 0.68 12.87
C VAL A 10 -1.87 0.64 11.53
N CYS A 11 -2.21 -0.38 10.75
CA CYS A 11 -1.59 -0.62 9.45
C CYS A 11 -2.49 -0.11 8.33
N LEU A 12 -1.95 0.72 7.44
CA LEU A 12 -2.60 1.03 6.16
C LEU A 12 -2.11 0.02 5.12
N VAL A 13 -3.02 -0.75 4.53
CA VAL A 13 -2.67 -1.91 3.70
C VAL A 13 -3.35 -1.84 2.34
N GLY A 14 -2.58 -2.14 1.29
CA GLY A 14 -3.08 -2.34 -0.08
C GLY A 14 -2.26 -1.61 -1.12
N ALA A 15 -2.47 -1.97 -2.40
CA ALA A 15 -1.76 -1.36 -3.54
C ALA A 15 -1.98 0.16 -3.66
N SER A 16 -3.08 0.68 -3.12
CA SER A 16 -3.39 2.12 -3.08
C SER A 16 -2.78 2.85 -1.88
N THR A 17 -2.01 2.17 -1.03
CA THR A 17 -1.35 2.77 0.15
C THR A 17 -0.21 3.66 -0.32
N PRO A 18 -0.26 5.00 -0.10
CA PRO A 18 0.86 5.87 -0.41
C PRO A 18 2.05 5.53 0.50
N LEU A 19 3.23 5.32 -0.06
CA LEU A 19 4.48 5.09 0.69
C LEU A 19 5.16 6.43 1.03
N SER A 20 4.43 7.30 1.72
CA SER A 20 4.83 8.66 2.09
C SER A 20 4.52 8.85 3.58
N PRO A 21 5.47 8.58 4.49
CA PRO A 21 5.29 8.73 5.93
C PRO A 21 4.78 10.10 6.36
N GLU A 22 5.28 11.15 5.72
CA GLU A 22 5.07 12.55 6.06
C GLU A 22 3.59 12.96 5.99
N ILE A 23 2.80 12.34 5.11
CA ILE A 23 1.35 12.62 5.05
C ILE A 23 0.58 11.91 6.19
N PHE A 24 1.18 10.89 6.79
CA PHE A 24 0.56 10.06 7.82
C PHE A 24 0.95 10.42 9.25
N GLU A 25 1.96 11.26 9.48
CA GLU A 25 2.45 11.65 10.82
C GLU A 25 1.34 12.16 11.76
N LYS A 26 0.37 12.90 11.23
CA LYS A 26 -0.75 13.46 12.01
C LYS A 26 -1.86 12.44 12.29
N TYR A 27 -1.77 11.24 11.74
CA TYR A 27 -2.69 10.15 11.93
C TYR A 27 -2.00 9.06 12.75
N ASN A 28 -2.75 8.37 13.62
CA ASN A 28 -2.24 7.26 14.42
C ASN A 28 -2.02 6.00 13.55
N VAL A 29 -1.26 6.10 12.47
CA VAL A 29 -0.83 5.01 11.58
C VAL A 29 0.61 4.67 11.93
N SER A 30 0.93 3.38 12.09
CA SER A 30 2.25 2.91 12.53
C SER A 30 2.98 2.05 11.49
N LEU A 31 2.25 1.62 10.44
CA LEU A 31 2.82 0.82 9.35
C LEU A 31 2.09 1.11 8.04
N LEU A 32 2.87 1.36 6.99
CA LEU A 32 2.43 1.41 5.61
C LEU A 32 2.80 0.09 4.93
N ALA A 33 1.81 -0.65 4.46
CA ALA A 33 1.97 -1.91 3.74
C ALA A 33 1.44 -1.74 2.31
N GLY A 34 2.30 -1.16 1.46
CA GLY A 34 1.98 -0.78 0.09
C GLY A 34 2.64 -1.69 -0.95
N SER A 35 2.74 -1.18 -2.17
CA SER A 35 3.42 -1.87 -3.25
C SER A 35 4.15 -0.87 -4.15
N VAL A 36 5.27 -1.29 -4.72
CA VAL A 36 6.06 -0.50 -5.67
C VAL A 36 6.00 -1.21 -7.01
N VAL A 37 5.56 -0.50 -8.05
CA VAL A 37 5.54 -1.03 -9.42
C VAL A 37 6.96 -1.17 -9.92
N THR A 38 7.35 -2.38 -10.32
CA THR A 38 8.69 -2.71 -10.85
C THR A 38 8.68 -2.86 -12.37
N ASP A 39 7.53 -3.20 -12.95
CA ASP A 39 7.29 -3.25 -14.38
C ASP A 39 6.01 -2.45 -14.74
N PRO A 40 6.15 -1.17 -15.11
CA PRO A 40 5.00 -0.30 -15.42
C PRO A 40 4.18 -0.76 -16.61
N ASP A 41 4.81 -1.31 -17.65
CA ASP A 41 4.11 -1.73 -18.88
C ASP A 41 3.24 -2.96 -18.60
N LEU A 42 3.79 -3.96 -17.90
CA LEU A 42 3.02 -5.13 -17.47
C LEU A 42 1.91 -4.74 -16.49
N ALA A 43 2.19 -3.85 -15.53
CA ALA A 43 1.18 -3.38 -14.58
C ALA A 43 0.00 -2.71 -15.30
N LEU A 44 0.28 -1.82 -16.27
CA LEU A 44 -0.74 -1.17 -17.07
C LEU A 44 -1.56 -2.18 -17.86
N GLN A 45 -0.92 -3.13 -18.53
CA GLN A 45 -1.62 -4.20 -19.27
C GLN A 45 -2.60 -4.97 -18.37
N ILE A 46 -2.14 -5.40 -17.18
CA ILE A 46 -2.94 -6.17 -16.23
C ILE A 46 -4.16 -5.35 -15.77
N VAL A 47 -3.95 -4.09 -15.38
CA VAL A 47 -5.03 -3.20 -14.91
C VAL A 47 -6.04 -2.93 -16.04
N SER A 48 -5.57 -2.71 -17.28
CA SER A 48 -6.45 -2.52 -18.45
C SER A 48 -7.34 -3.73 -18.75
N GLN A 49 -6.97 -4.92 -18.27
CA GLN A 49 -7.76 -6.15 -18.41
C GLN A 49 -8.62 -6.47 -17.18
N GLY A 50 -8.71 -5.54 -16.21
CA GLY A 50 -9.43 -5.74 -14.95
C GLY A 50 -8.73 -6.68 -13.98
N GLY A 51 -7.42 -6.90 -14.14
CA GLY A 51 -6.62 -7.73 -13.23
C GLY A 51 -6.47 -7.08 -11.86
N GLY A 52 -6.74 -7.85 -10.80
CA GLY A 52 -6.57 -7.41 -9.41
C GLY A 52 -5.15 -7.59 -8.85
N THR A 53 -4.97 -7.32 -7.57
CA THR A 53 -3.68 -7.40 -6.86
C THR A 53 -2.97 -8.76 -7.02
N GLY A 54 -3.73 -9.86 -7.10
CA GLY A 54 -3.15 -11.19 -7.33
C GLY A 54 -2.46 -11.33 -8.69
N ALA A 55 -3.03 -10.73 -9.73
CA ALA A 55 -2.47 -10.73 -11.08
C ALA A 55 -1.30 -9.75 -11.23
N LEU A 56 -1.25 -8.71 -10.38
CA LEU A 56 -0.21 -7.69 -10.39
C LEU A 56 1.12 -8.12 -9.74
N LYS A 57 1.15 -9.22 -8.98
CA LYS A 57 2.36 -9.77 -8.35
C LYS A 57 3.64 -9.79 -9.21
N PRO A 58 3.62 -10.19 -10.51
CA PRO A 58 4.82 -10.17 -11.33
C PRO A 58 5.31 -8.76 -11.72
N ALA A 59 4.49 -7.72 -11.53
CA ALA A 59 4.77 -6.34 -11.95
C ALA A 59 4.97 -5.37 -10.76
N MET A 60 4.92 -5.87 -9.52
CA MET A 60 5.11 -5.06 -8.31
C MET A 60 5.75 -5.87 -7.18
N ASP A 61 6.43 -5.16 -6.29
CA ASP A 61 6.90 -5.69 -5.02
C ASP A 61 6.05 -5.16 -3.87
N HIS A 62 5.80 -5.99 -2.87
CA HIS A 62 5.20 -5.55 -1.60
C HIS A 62 6.26 -4.90 -0.71
N VAL A 63 5.93 -3.73 -0.16
CA VAL A 63 6.84 -2.95 0.68
C VAL A 63 6.18 -2.64 2.01
N LEU A 64 6.96 -2.78 3.08
CA LEU A 64 6.57 -2.45 4.45
C LEU A 64 7.44 -1.30 4.97
N GLN A 65 6.80 -0.25 5.45
CA GLN A 65 7.48 0.91 6.04
C GLN A 65 6.83 1.28 7.37
N ARG A 66 7.62 1.20 8.45
CA ARG A 66 7.20 1.68 9.78
C ARG A 66 7.39 3.20 9.86
N ILE A 67 6.45 3.88 10.51
CA ILE A 67 6.38 5.33 10.64
C ILE A 67 5.99 5.74 12.07
#